data_AF-S9P4D3-F1
#
_entry.id   AF-S9P4D3-F1
#
_cell.length_a   1.000
_cell.length_b   1.000
_cell.length_c   1.000
_cell.angle_alpha   90.00
_cell.angle_beta   90.00
_cell.angle_gamma   90.00
#
_symmetry.space_group_name_H-M   'P 1'
#
loop_
_entity.id
_entity.type
_entity.pdbx_description
1 polymer ?
#
loop_
_entity_poly.entity_id
_entity_poly.type
_entity_poly.pdbx_seq_one_letter_code
_entity_poly.pdbx_strand_id
1 'polypeptide(L)'
;MLEYTLSMGIPVVHRRVVSLFERLGLDREVQFLPAEVEGQTEPWFIINTLQVIRCIDDARCEEVFYWQPEDERPDKLGEYQNVRGLKVDPEKIGGANIFRPWGWLVAFLVSERVKQAMEDEGITGIDFTPV
;
A
#
# COMPACT_ATOMS: atom_id res chain seq x y z
N MET A 1 -4.20 19.18 -10.35
CA MET A 1 -3.80 18.96 -8.95
C MET A 1 -3.83 17.47 -8.73
N LEU A 2 -2.75 16.86 -8.26
CA LEU A 2 -2.68 15.42 -8.01
C LEU A 2 -3.63 15.07 -6.85
N GLU A 3 -4.18 13.86 -6.83
CA GLU A 3 -5.14 13.42 -5.82
C GLU A 3 -4.60 12.32 -4.90
N TYR A 4 -3.40 11.86 -5.23
CA TYR A 4 -2.64 10.85 -4.51
C TYR A 4 -1.18 11.28 -4.48
N THR A 5 -0.54 11.08 -3.32
CA THR A 5 0.92 11.11 -3.18
C THR A 5 1.35 10.08 -2.15
N LEU A 6 2.55 9.52 -2.31
CA LEU A 6 3.14 8.56 -1.39
C LEU A 6 4.40 9.18 -0.76
N SER A 7 4.38 9.42 0.55
CA SER A 7 5.55 9.90 1.30
C SER A 7 5.95 8.85 2.32
N MET A 8 7.19 8.34 2.24
CA MET A 8 7.70 7.29 3.14
C MET A 8 6.78 6.05 3.22
N GLY A 9 6.11 5.71 2.10
CA GLY A 9 5.18 4.58 2.05
C GLY A 9 3.78 4.89 2.62
N ILE A 10 3.49 6.11 3.04
CA ILE A 10 2.19 6.54 3.58
C ILE A 10 1.42 7.31 2.48
N PRO A 11 0.29 6.79 1.99
CA PRO A 11 -0.53 7.49 1.02
C PRO A 11 -1.28 8.66 1.66
N VAL A 12 -1.16 9.83 1.05
CA VAL A 12 -1.97 11.01 1.35
C VAL A 12 -2.87 11.27 0.14
N VAL A 13 -4.18 11.33 0.37
CA VAL A 13 -5.19 11.33 -0.68
C VAL A 13 -6.23 12.42 -0.50
N HIS A 14 -6.71 12.92 -1.63
CA HIS A 14 -7.83 13.85 -1.69
C HIS A 14 -9.15 13.13 -1.40
N ARG A 15 -10.18 13.88 -0.95
CA ARG A 15 -11.52 13.34 -0.63
C ARG A 15 -12.15 12.47 -1.73
N ARG A 16 -11.78 12.69 -3.00
CA ARG A 16 -12.29 11.88 -4.13
C ARG A 16 -11.92 10.40 -4.00
N VAL A 17 -10.73 10.09 -3.48
CA VAL A 17 -10.29 8.70 -3.22
C VAL A 17 -11.12 8.09 -2.10
N VAL A 18 -11.38 8.85 -1.03
CA VAL A 18 -12.24 8.41 0.08
C VAL A 18 -13.63 7.99 -0.44
N SER A 19 -14.28 8.87 -1.21
CA SER A 19 -15.61 8.58 -1.75
C SER A 19 -15.61 7.38 -2.72
N LEU A 20 -14.52 7.15 -3.46
CA LEU A 20 -14.38 5.96 -4.30
C LEU A 20 -14.29 4.69 -3.45
N PHE A 21 -13.47 4.69 -2.41
CA PHE A 21 -13.25 3.52 -1.56
C PHE A 21 -14.49 3.17 -0.74
N GLU A 22 -15.28 4.17 -0.32
CA GLU A 22 -16.61 3.97 0.27
C GLU A 22 -17.57 3.29 -0.71
N ARG A 23 -17.62 3.74 -1.98
CA ARG A 23 -18.45 3.08 -3.02
C ARG A 23 -18.02 1.64 -3.30
N LEU A 24 -16.73 1.35 -3.14
CA LEU A 24 -16.18 0.00 -3.31
C LEU A 24 -16.41 -0.92 -2.11
N GLY A 25 -16.85 -0.39 -0.95
CA GLY A 25 -17.08 -1.16 0.27
C GLY A 25 -15.79 -1.58 0.98
N LEU A 26 -14.78 -0.70 1.00
CA LEU A 26 -13.46 -0.97 1.60
C LEU A 26 -13.35 -0.51 3.06
N ASP A 27 -14.48 -0.19 3.71
CA ASP A 27 -14.56 0.33 5.09
C ASP A 27 -13.96 -0.61 6.15
N ARG A 28 -13.84 -1.90 5.84
CA ARG A 28 -13.22 -2.91 6.71
C ARG A 28 -11.73 -3.12 6.44
N GLU A 29 -11.21 -2.58 5.35
CA GLU A 29 -9.82 -2.77 4.91
C GLU A 29 -8.98 -1.50 5.09
N VAL A 30 -9.61 -0.33 5.13
CA VAL A 30 -8.94 0.97 5.31
C VAL A 30 -9.60 1.88 6.34
N GLN A 31 -8.78 2.75 6.93
CA GLN A 31 -9.20 3.94 7.65
C GLN A 31 -8.64 5.19 6.95
N PHE A 32 -9.41 6.27 7.00
CA PHE A 32 -8.99 7.58 6.52
C PHE A 32 -8.81 8.51 7.71
N LEU A 33 -7.59 9.00 7.90
CA LEU A 33 -7.23 9.93 8.96
C LEU A 33 -7.15 11.34 8.36
N PRO A 34 -7.95 12.32 8.80
CA PRO A 34 -7.87 13.69 8.29
C PRO A 34 -6.45 14.25 8.41
N ALA A 35 -5.99 14.92 7.37
CA ALA A 35 -4.67 15.53 7.31
C ALA A 35 -4.75 16.94 6.71
N GLU A 36 -3.99 17.87 7.29
CA GLU A 36 -3.78 19.20 6.72
C GLU A 36 -2.60 19.16 5.76
N VAL A 37 -2.82 19.60 4.52
CA VAL A 37 -1.79 19.70 3.50
C VAL A 37 -1.58 21.18 3.18
N GLU A 38 -0.35 21.66 3.39
CA GLU A 38 -0.02 23.06 3.14
C GLU A 38 -0.33 23.46 1.69
N GLY A 39 -0.99 24.62 1.52
CA GLY A 39 -1.39 25.12 0.21
C GLY A 39 -2.65 24.45 -0.38
N GLN A 40 -3.29 23.54 0.36
CA GLN A 40 -4.55 22.90 -0.04
C GLN A 40 -5.72 23.39 0.80
N THR A 41 -6.84 23.68 0.14
CA THR A 41 -8.08 24.12 0.80
C THR A 41 -9.14 23.02 0.91
N GLU A 42 -9.04 22.00 0.06
CA GLU A 42 -9.95 20.84 0.09
C GLU A 42 -9.51 19.81 1.16
N PRO A 43 -10.40 18.92 1.62
CA PRO A 43 -10.05 17.89 2.58
C PRO A 43 -9.08 16.82 2.02
N TRP A 44 -8.05 16.52 2.80
CA TRP A 44 -7.07 15.47 2.55
C TRP A 44 -7.01 14.48 3.71
N PHE A 45 -6.55 13.27 3.40
CA PHE A 45 -6.55 12.14 4.33
C PHE A 45 -5.31 11.28 4.15
N ILE A 46 -4.79 10.75 5.25
CA ILE A 46 -3.86 9.63 5.23
C ILE A 46 -4.67 8.34 5.12
N ILE A 47 -4.25 7.43 4.23
CA ILE A 47 -4.79 6.06 4.19
C ILE A 47 -4.02 5.18 5.17
N ASN A 48 -4.73 4.66 6.16
CA ASN A 48 -4.24 3.58 7.02
C ASN A 48 -4.86 2.25 6.58
N THR A 49 -4.04 1.30 6.13
CA THR A 49 -4.47 -0.07 5.80
C THR A 49 -4.62 -0.89 7.07
N LEU A 50 -5.71 -1.61 7.22
CA LEU A 50 -6.00 -2.42 8.41
C LEU A 50 -5.43 -3.84 8.35
N GLN A 51 -4.87 -4.23 7.20
CA GLN A 51 -4.38 -5.57 6.96
C GLN A 51 -2.89 -5.59 6.64
N VAL A 52 -2.17 -6.46 7.34
CA VAL A 52 -0.77 -6.81 7.05
C VAL A 52 -0.72 -8.32 6.80
N ILE A 53 -0.34 -8.73 5.59
CA ILE A 53 -0.47 -10.11 5.12
C ILE A 53 0.89 -10.68 4.73
N ARG A 54 1.24 -11.86 5.24
CA ARG A 54 2.48 -12.57 4.87
C ARG A 54 2.30 -13.28 3.53
N CYS A 55 2.32 -12.53 2.44
CA CYS A 55 2.05 -13.03 1.09
C CYS A 55 3.23 -12.92 0.11
N ILE A 56 4.38 -12.36 0.50
CA ILE A 56 5.54 -12.30 -0.39
C ILE A 56 5.99 -13.72 -0.74
N ASP A 57 6.21 -13.95 -2.02
CA ASP A 57 6.74 -15.19 -2.56
C ASP A 57 8.23 -15.01 -2.86
N ASP A 58 9.04 -15.24 -1.83
CA ASP A 58 10.49 -15.10 -1.88
C ASP A 58 11.12 -15.84 -3.07
N ALA A 59 10.61 -17.03 -3.39
CA ALA A 59 11.17 -17.88 -4.44
C ALA A 59 10.91 -17.34 -5.85
N ARG A 60 9.89 -16.49 -6.01
CA ARG A 60 9.57 -15.84 -7.29
C ARG A 60 10.05 -14.39 -7.39
N CYS A 61 10.44 -13.78 -6.27
CA CYS A 61 11.08 -12.46 -6.28
C CYS A 61 12.43 -12.51 -6.99
N GLU A 62 12.87 -11.40 -7.57
CA GLU A 62 14.18 -11.32 -8.22
C GLU A 62 15.32 -11.39 -7.20
N GLU A 63 15.21 -10.60 -6.12
CA GLU A 63 16.16 -10.62 -5.00
C GLU A 63 15.42 -10.31 -3.69
N VAL A 64 15.82 -10.99 -2.62
CA VAL A 64 15.30 -10.78 -1.27
C VAL A 64 16.47 -10.72 -0.30
N PHE A 65 16.53 -9.65 0.49
CA PHE A 65 17.49 -9.47 1.56
C PHE A 65 16.75 -9.37 2.89
N TYR A 66 17.32 -9.98 3.91
CA TYR A 66 16.82 -9.97 5.27
C TYR A 66 17.81 -9.24 6.17
N TRP A 67 17.29 -8.55 7.19
CA TRP A 67 18.13 -8.05 8.27
C TRP A 67 18.77 -9.24 8.99
N GLN A 68 20.09 -9.21 9.09
CA GLN A 68 20.90 -10.20 9.78
C GLN A 68 21.34 -9.68 11.15
N PRO A 69 21.77 -10.56 12.07
CA PRO A 69 22.29 -10.14 13.38
C PRO A 69 23.44 -9.12 13.29
N GLU A 70 24.27 -9.22 12.25
CA GLU A 70 25.43 -8.36 12.02
C GLU A 70 25.06 -6.92 11.63
N ASP A 71 23.82 -6.67 11.20
CA ASP A 71 23.34 -5.33 10.83
C ASP A 71 23.00 -4.44 12.05
N GLU A 72 23.12 -4.96 13.27
CA GLU A 72 22.83 -4.25 14.54
C GLU A 72 21.41 -3.65 14.62
N ARG A 73 20.43 -4.32 13.97
CA ARG A 73 19.00 -3.95 13.94
C ARG A 73 18.11 -5.03 14.56
N PRO A 74 18.14 -5.22 15.89
CA PRO A 74 17.36 -6.27 16.55
C PRO A 74 15.85 -6.08 16.42
N ASP A 75 15.39 -4.83 16.21
CA ASP A 75 13.98 -4.49 15.96
C ASP A 75 13.44 -5.02 14.63
N LYS A 76 14.33 -5.35 13.68
CA LYS A 76 13.98 -5.78 12.32
C LYS A 76 14.47 -7.18 11.97
N LEU A 77 15.09 -7.88 12.92
CA LEU A 77 15.70 -9.18 12.66
C LEU A 77 14.65 -10.17 12.10
N GLY A 78 14.95 -10.74 10.94
CA GLY A 78 14.03 -11.65 10.23
C GLY A 78 12.94 -10.95 9.39
N GLU A 79 12.89 -9.62 9.37
CA GLU A 79 12.12 -8.84 8.40
C GLU A 79 12.93 -8.57 7.12
N TYR A 80 12.24 -8.12 6.07
CA TYR A 80 12.88 -7.77 4.82
C TYR A 80 13.71 -6.49 4.97
N GLN A 81 14.98 -6.56 4.56
CA GLN A 81 15.84 -5.41 4.36
C GLN A 81 15.64 -4.81 2.97
N ASN A 82 15.43 -5.67 1.96
CA ASN A 82 15.14 -5.24 0.59
C ASN A 82 14.40 -6.35 -0.18
N VAL A 83 13.47 -5.96 -1.05
CA VAL A 83 12.75 -6.86 -1.96
C VAL A 83 12.77 -6.25 -3.37
N ARG A 84 13.35 -6.97 -4.34
CA ARG A 84 13.35 -6.61 -5.76
C ARG A 84 12.48 -7.56 -6.57
N GLY A 85 11.83 -7.03 -7.60
CA GLY A 85 10.89 -7.79 -8.43
C GLY A 85 9.80 -8.45 -7.58
N LEU A 86 9.17 -7.67 -6.69
CA LEU A 86 8.18 -8.16 -5.72
C LEU A 86 7.18 -9.10 -6.40
N LYS A 87 7.10 -10.34 -5.92
CA LYS A 87 6.07 -11.32 -6.25
C LYS A 87 5.29 -11.70 -5.02
N VAL A 88 3.98 -11.87 -5.19
CA VAL A 88 3.07 -12.26 -4.13
C VAL A 88 2.36 -13.56 -4.46
N ASP A 89 1.99 -14.30 -3.41
CA ASP A 89 1.20 -15.52 -3.46
C ASP A 89 -0.29 -15.18 -3.29
N PRO A 90 -1.11 -15.29 -4.36
CA PRO A 90 -2.54 -14.97 -4.31
C PRO A 90 -3.32 -15.84 -3.33
N GLU A 91 -2.90 -17.08 -3.08
CA GLU A 91 -3.60 -17.97 -2.14
C GLU A 91 -3.51 -17.43 -0.70
N LYS A 92 -2.39 -16.79 -0.35
CA LYS A 92 -2.19 -16.15 0.96
C LYS A 92 -2.89 -14.80 1.10
N ILE A 93 -3.15 -14.11 -0.02
CA ILE A 93 -3.87 -12.83 -0.04
C ILE A 93 -5.37 -13.07 0.21
N GLY A 94 -5.92 -14.14 -0.35
CA GLY A 94 -7.34 -14.45 -0.27
C GLY A 94 -8.20 -13.35 -0.92
N GLY A 95 -9.21 -12.86 -0.19
CA GLY A 95 -10.15 -11.85 -0.69
C GLY A 95 -9.78 -10.40 -0.43
N ALA A 96 -8.58 -10.12 0.09
CA ALA A 96 -8.15 -8.76 0.42
C ALA A 96 -7.99 -7.90 -0.85
N ASN A 97 -8.49 -6.67 -0.81
CA ASN A 97 -8.42 -5.71 -1.90
C ASN A 97 -7.37 -4.64 -1.66
N ILE A 98 -6.97 -4.40 -0.41
CA ILE A 98 -5.99 -3.38 -0.06
C ILE A 98 -5.27 -3.74 1.25
N PHE A 99 -3.95 -3.84 1.20
CA PHE A 99 -3.15 -4.30 2.34
C PHE A 99 -1.67 -3.95 2.18
N ARG A 100 -0.89 -4.18 3.25
CA ARG A 100 0.58 -4.16 3.21
C ARG A 100 1.14 -5.57 3.34
N PRO A 101 2.21 -5.92 2.62
CA PRO A 101 2.89 -7.18 2.85
C PRO A 101 3.64 -7.14 4.19
N TRP A 102 3.55 -8.22 4.94
CA TRP A 102 4.28 -8.39 6.20
C TRP A 102 5.78 -8.24 5.99
N GLY A 103 6.45 -7.52 6.89
CA GLY A 103 7.90 -7.31 6.85
C GLY A 103 8.38 -6.35 5.74
N TRP A 104 7.49 -5.85 4.87
CA TRP A 104 7.84 -4.92 3.78
C TRP A 104 6.82 -3.79 3.65
N LEU A 105 6.65 -3.04 4.74
CA LEU A 105 5.56 -2.07 4.88
C LEU A 105 5.66 -0.85 3.95
N VAL A 106 6.77 -0.67 3.23
CA VAL A 106 6.91 0.41 2.22
C VAL A 106 6.02 0.17 1.01
N ALA A 107 5.67 -1.09 0.71
CA ALA A 107 4.75 -1.44 -0.36
C ALA A 107 3.29 -1.26 0.07
N PHE A 108 2.46 -0.81 -0.86
CA PHE A 108 1.02 -0.66 -0.71
C PHE A 108 0.36 -1.40 -1.85
N LEU A 109 -0.32 -2.50 -1.55
CA LEU A 109 -0.86 -3.41 -2.54
C LEU A 109 -2.36 -3.24 -2.64
N VAL A 110 -2.86 -3.21 -3.88
CA VAL A 110 -4.28 -3.16 -4.20
C VAL A 110 -4.64 -4.26 -5.19
N SER A 111 -5.88 -4.76 -5.13
CA SER A 111 -6.39 -5.69 -6.14
C SER A 111 -6.63 -4.99 -7.48
N GLU A 112 -6.68 -5.76 -8.56
CA GLU A 112 -7.01 -5.23 -9.90
C GLU A 112 -8.36 -4.50 -9.92
N ARG A 113 -9.33 -4.97 -9.11
CA ARG A 113 -10.64 -4.31 -8.94
C ARG A 113 -10.48 -2.87 -8.45
N VAL A 114 -9.63 -2.65 -7.45
CA VAL A 114 -9.38 -1.31 -6.89
C VAL A 114 -8.62 -0.46 -7.89
N LYS A 115 -7.55 -1.00 -8.50
CA LYS A 115 -6.79 -0.31 -9.55
C LYS A 115 -7.70 0.19 -10.67
N GLN A 116 -8.49 -0.71 -11.28
CA GLN A 116 -9.37 -0.36 -12.40
C GLN A 116 -10.39 0.71 -11.99
N ALA A 117 -10.96 0.62 -10.80
CA ALA A 117 -11.89 1.63 -10.30
C ALA A 117 -11.23 3.01 -10.12
N MET A 118 -9.96 3.06 -9.70
CA MET A 118 -9.21 4.32 -9.60
C MET A 118 -8.87 4.90 -10.97
N GLU A 119 -8.53 4.04 -11.94
CA GLU A 119 -8.27 4.43 -13.33
C GLU A 119 -9.55 4.96 -14.02
N ASP A 120 -10.67 4.26 -13.87
CA ASP A 120 -11.97 4.63 -14.44
C ASP A 120 -12.52 5.94 -13.85
N GLU A 121 -12.29 6.16 -12.55
CA GLU A 121 -12.63 7.42 -11.86
C GLU A 121 -11.67 8.57 -12.24
N GLY A 122 -10.56 8.26 -12.93
CA GLY A 122 -9.54 9.21 -13.33
C GLY A 122 -8.82 9.84 -12.13
N ILE A 123 -8.54 9.05 -11.08
CA ILE A 123 -7.76 9.52 -9.93
C ILE A 123 -6.32 9.79 -10.39
N THR A 124 -5.84 11.00 -10.13
CA THR A 124 -4.51 11.44 -10.59
C THR A 124 -3.40 11.29 -9.55
N GLY A 125 -2.15 11.17 -10.01
CA GLY A 125 -0.96 11.11 -9.14
C GLY A 125 -0.54 9.72 -8.70
N ILE A 126 -1.19 8.67 -9.22
CA ILE A 126 -0.87 7.28 -8.90
C ILE A 126 0.02 6.71 -10.01
N ASP A 127 0.97 5.88 -9.60
CA ASP A 127 1.72 5.00 -10.49
C ASP A 127 1.53 3.56 -10.02
N PHE A 128 1.07 2.69 -10.93
CA PHE A 128 0.79 1.30 -10.64
C PHE A 128 1.84 0.40 -11.29
N THR A 129 2.48 -0.43 -10.48
CA THR A 129 3.41 -1.46 -10.95
C THR A 129 2.81 -2.84 -10.69
N PRO A 130 2.67 -3.70 -11.71
CA PRO A 130 2.19 -5.06 -11.53
C PRO A 130 3.22 -5.89 -10.74
N VAL A 131 2.72 -6.72 -9.81
CA VAL A 131 3.54 -7.59 -8.94
C VAL A 131 3.12 -9.05 -9.09
#